data_AF-A0A1I8I6B5-F1
#
_entry.id   AF-A0A1I8I6B5-F1
#
_cell.length_a   1.000
_cell.length_b   1.000
_cell.length_c   1.000
_cell.angle_alpha   90.00
_cell.angle_beta   90.00
_cell.angle_gamma   90.00
#
_symmetry.space_group_name_H-M   'P 1'
#
loop_
_entity.id
_entity.type
_entity.pdbx_description
1 polymer ?
#
loop_
_entity_poly.entity_id
_entity_poly.type
_entity_poly.pdbx_seq_one_letter_code
_entity_poly.pdbx_strand_id
1 'polypeptide(L)'
;MLPRLGSFCLVGQSLDGGCAVKQLRLAAFAAPLSLSASSDFSLRLHVLRDTPDALDQVVASERQAGARLIDAPRQLAFRDCGEKLCLSIEELSLGWRSKCKHQEVPFGHVWSSHQAGGLHCGFSLEHVDPTRQSVSCKIVIYQSRYYNCRQVVHIVSSKNDLPCVNHEGSPACPTSAMLDPSRLGLHVDPTPTVFRLPPRLRRAVCQLLDAPSPRGGGHDWLTLSRMMGIERCVNYFACQVSPTECLLDLWEARSREEDSLARLVESLKAINRQDVASLLEGDLDRWH
;
A
#
# COMPACT_ATOMS: atom_id res chain seq x y z
N MET A 1 -8.78 -6.82 -18.24
CA MET A 1 -8.26 -8.19 -18.02
C MET A 1 -7.29 -8.53 -19.11
N LEU A 2 -6.35 -9.43 -18.83
CA LEU A 2 -5.29 -9.77 -19.77
C LEU A 2 -5.48 -11.23 -20.21
N PRO A 3 -5.58 -11.50 -21.53
CA PRO A 3 -5.82 -12.84 -22.05
C PRO A 3 -4.56 -13.73 -22.00
N ARG A 4 -3.39 -13.16 -21.65
CA ARG A 4 -2.10 -13.85 -21.59
C ARG A 4 -1.29 -13.36 -20.41
N LEU A 5 -0.53 -14.28 -19.81
CA LEU A 5 0.46 -13.97 -18.79
C LEU A 5 1.65 -13.24 -19.41
N GLY A 6 2.25 -12.34 -18.64
CA GLY A 6 3.39 -11.54 -19.07
C GLY A 6 3.82 -10.56 -17.97
N SER A 7 4.91 -9.84 -18.23
CA SER A 7 5.38 -8.77 -17.35
C SER A 7 4.72 -7.46 -17.73
N PHE A 8 4.04 -6.84 -16.76
CA PHE A 8 3.34 -5.57 -16.96
C PHE A 8 3.80 -4.56 -15.92
N CYS A 9 3.86 -3.28 -16.30
CA CYS A 9 4.07 -2.18 -15.37
C CYS A 9 3.03 -1.09 -15.64
N LEU A 10 2.54 -0.46 -14.57
CA LEU A 10 1.70 0.73 -14.66
C LEU A 10 2.60 1.95 -14.61
N VAL A 11 2.55 2.75 -15.67
CA VAL A 11 3.26 4.03 -15.77
C VAL A 11 2.26 5.17 -15.89
N GLY A 12 2.61 6.33 -15.34
CA GLY A 12 1.82 7.55 -15.44
C GLY A 12 2.73 8.72 -15.74
N GLN A 13 2.34 9.53 -16.73
CA GLN A 13 3.00 10.78 -17.09
C GLN A 13 2.04 11.92 -16.78
N SER A 14 2.57 12.98 -16.18
CA SER A 14 1.83 14.23 -15.99
C SER A 14 1.97 15.11 -17.22
N LEU A 15 0.92 15.89 -17.52
CA LEU A 15 0.94 16.88 -18.58
C LEU A 15 1.50 18.20 -18.05
N ASP A 16 2.18 18.95 -18.91
CA ASP A 16 2.71 20.26 -18.56
C ASP A 16 1.59 21.20 -18.07
N GLY A 17 1.80 21.84 -16.92
CA GLY A 17 0.79 22.68 -16.27
C GLY A 17 -0.32 21.92 -15.53
N GLY A 18 -0.22 20.58 -15.44
CA GLY A 18 -1.17 19.75 -14.72
C GLY A 18 -1.05 19.87 -13.19
N CYS A 19 -2.12 19.51 -12.48
CA CYS A 19 -2.14 19.42 -11.01
C CYS A 19 -1.90 17.98 -10.53
N ALA A 20 -1.04 17.20 -11.19
CA ALA A 20 -0.82 15.81 -10.83
C ALA A 20 -0.21 15.69 -9.43
N VAL A 21 -0.66 14.68 -8.68
CA VAL A 21 -0.19 14.40 -7.33
C VAL A 21 0.13 12.93 -7.21
N LYS A 22 1.30 12.62 -6.63
CA LYS A 22 1.67 11.28 -6.20
C LYS A 22 1.51 11.17 -4.69
N GLN A 23 0.88 10.08 -4.24
CA GLN A 23 0.88 9.72 -2.83
C GLN A 23 2.18 8.96 -2.53
N LEU A 24 2.96 9.53 -1.61
CA LEU A 24 4.18 8.93 -1.10
C LEU A 24 3.94 8.42 0.32
N ARG A 25 4.74 7.46 0.74
CA ARG A 25 4.78 6.95 2.10
C ARG A 25 6.15 7.24 2.72
N LEU A 26 6.14 7.88 3.87
CA LEU A 26 7.33 8.23 4.65
C LEU A 26 7.48 7.22 5.79
N ALA A 27 8.66 6.66 5.97
CA ALA A 27 8.95 5.72 7.05
C ALA A 27 10.33 5.99 7.65
N ALA A 28 10.42 6.02 8.98
CA ALA A 28 11.63 6.39 9.70
C ALA A 28 12.22 5.19 10.46
N PHE A 29 13.49 4.91 10.22
CA PHE A 29 14.19 3.78 10.80
C PHE A 29 15.46 4.22 11.53
N ALA A 30 15.79 3.54 12.61
CA ALA A 30 17.11 3.63 13.24
C ALA A 30 17.47 2.31 13.91
N ALA A 31 18.76 2.09 14.06
CA ALA A 31 19.26 1.07 14.96
C ALA A 31 18.95 1.47 16.43
N PRO A 32 18.84 0.49 17.35
CA PRO A 32 18.78 0.76 18.77
C PRO A 32 19.90 1.69 19.23
N LEU A 33 19.61 2.54 20.20
CA LEU A 33 20.56 3.53 20.68
C LEU A 33 21.74 2.84 21.40
N SER A 34 22.92 2.88 20.78
CA SER A 34 24.19 2.57 21.45
C SER A 34 24.78 3.85 22.02
N LEU A 35 25.26 3.82 23.26
CA LEU A 35 25.87 4.95 23.97
C LEU A 35 27.36 4.70 24.29
N SER A 36 28.05 3.89 23.47
CA SER A 36 29.50 3.71 23.59
C SER A 36 30.23 5.01 23.24
N ALA A 37 31.38 5.28 23.88
CA ALA A 37 32.20 6.44 23.54
C ALA A 37 32.51 6.42 22.02
N SER A 38 32.07 7.46 21.29
CA SER A 38 32.08 7.63 19.82
C SER A 38 30.88 7.15 18.99
N SER A 39 29.75 6.74 19.58
CA SER A 39 28.58 6.31 18.77
C SER A 39 27.72 7.47 18.30
N ASP A 40 27.61 7.63 16.97
CA ASP A 40 26.59 8.46 16.32
C ASP A 40 25.27 7.66 16.24
N PHE A 41 24.14 8.27 16.61
CA PHE A 41 22.81 7.73 16.36
C PHE A 41 22.38 8.09 14.92
N SER A 42 22.17 7.08 14.08
CA SER A 42 21.82 7.26 12.67
C SER A 42 20.34 6.99 12.42
N LEU A 43 19.70 7.95 11.77
CA LEU A 43 18.30 7.93 11.36
C LEU A 43 18.22 7.84 9.84
N ARG A 44 17.40 6.93 9.32
CA ARG A 44 17.10 6.80 7.89
C ARG A 44 15.61 7.06 7.65
N LEU A 45 15.32 8.10 6.89
CA LEU A 45 13.97 8.45 6.46
C LEU A 45 13.77 8.03 5.01
N HIS A 46 12.95 7.02 4.80
CA HIS A 46 12.60 6.48 3.50
C HIS A 46 11.39 7.20 2.90
N VAL A 47 11.47 7.47 1.60
CA VAL A 47 10.43 8.07 0.77
C VAL A 47 10.01 7.02 -0.27
N LEU A 48 8.86 6.41 -0.04
CA LEU A 48 8.38 5.24 -0.75
C LEU A 48 7.15 5.55 -1.59
N ARG A 49 6.86 4.66 -2.54
CA ARG A 49 5.53 4.60 -3.16
C ARG A 49 4.51 4.23 -2.09
N ASP A 50 3.32 4.82 -2.13
CA ASP A 50 2.24 4.50 -1.19
C ASP A 50 1.54 3.18 -1.55
N THR A 51 2.29 2.09 -1.40
CA THR A 51 1.84 0.71 -1.62
C THR A 51 2.32 -0.15 -0.45
N PRO A 52 1.53 -1.12 0.05
CA PRO A 52 1.94 -2.00 1.15
C PRO A 52 3.28 -2.72 0.88
N ASP A 53 3.41 -3.32 -0.30
CA ASP A 53 4.61 -4.05 -0.75
C ASP A 53 5.92 -3.24 -0.62
N ALA A 54 5.90 -1.97 -1.05
CA ALA A 54 7.06 -1.09 -0.94
C ALA A 54 7.47 -0.82 0.52
N LEU A 55 6.50 -0.74 1.44
CA LEU A 55 6.80 -0.59 2.87
C LEU A 55 7.38 -1.89 3.44
N ASP A 56 6.76 -3.03 3.14
CA ASP A 56 7.17 -4.34 3.66
C ASP A 56 8.59 -4.70 3.21
N GLN A 57 8.94 -4.42 1.95
CA GLN A 57 10.28 -4.61 1.41
C GLN A 57 11.33 -3.80 2.20
N VAL A 58 11.05 -2.52 2.49
CA VAL A 58 11.99 -1.67 3.23
C VAL A 58 12.06 -2.07 4.70
N VAL A 59 10.94 -2.42 5.32
CA VAL A 59 10.92 -2.93 6.70
C VAL A 59 11.77 -4.18 6.83
N ALA A 60 11.65 -5.14 5.89
CA ALA A 60 12.45 -6.35 5.88
C ALA A 60 13.95 -6.04 5.69
N SER A 61 14.30 -5.17 4.75
CA SER A 61 15.68 -4.74 4.47
C SER A 61 16.33 -4.03 5.67
N GLU A 62 15.62 -3.07 6.27
CA GLU A 62 16.09 -2.31 7.43
C GLU A 62 16.25 -3.20 8.66
N ARG A 63 15.32 -4.16 8.87
CA ARG A 63 15.41 -5.16 9.94
C ARG A 63 16.62 -6.07 9.77
N GLN A 64 16.93 -6.50 8.55
CA GLN A 64 18.14 -7.27 8.27
C GLN A 64 19.42 -6.48 8.58
N ALA A 65 19.37 -5.14 8.46
CA ALA A 65 20.44 -4.23 8.84
C ALA A 65 20.43 -3.84 10.34
N GLY A 66 19.56 -4.44 11.16
CA GLY A 66 19.46 -4.18 12.60
C GLY A 66 18.73 -2.88 12.98
N ALA A 67 18.07 -2.22 12.03
CA ALA A 67 17.23 -1.05 12.27
C ALA A 67 15.77 -1.44 12.49
N ARG A 68 15.02 -0.58 13.17
CA ARG A 68 13.58 -0.74 13.41
C ARG A 68 12.83 0.52 13.02
N LEU A 69 11.55 0.35 12.69
CA LEU A 69 10.64 1.45 12.45
C LEU A 69 10.39 2.19 13.77
N ILE A 70 10.58 3.51 13.79
CA ILE A 70 10.54 4.33 15.02
C ILE A 70 9.19 5.02 15.21
N ASP A 71 8.52 5.38 14.12
CA ASP A 71 7.22 6.06 14.12
C ASP A 71 6.30 5.42 13.07
N ALA A 72 5.00 5.61 13.23
CA ALA A 72 4.03 5.15 12.25
C ALA A 72 4.31 5.78 10.87
N PRO A 73 4.26 5.01 9.77
CA PRO A 73 4.47 5.57 8.43
C PRO A 73 3.40 6.62 8.09
N ARG A 74 3.79 7.66 7.36
CA ARG A 74 2.91 8.81 7.06
C ARG A 74 2.76 9.00 5.56
N GLN A 75 1.57 9.39 5.13
CA GLN A 75 1.31 9.73 3.73
C GLN A 75 1.68 11.19 3.45
N LEU A 76 2.32 11.43 2.31
CA LEU A 76 2.65 12.76 1.82
C LEU A 76 2.18 12.90 0.36
N ALA A 77 1.31 13.88 0.13
CA ALA A 77 0.92 14.29 -1.22
C ALA A 77 2.04 15.12 -1.86
N PHE A 78 2.72 14.55 -2.87
CA PHE A 78 3.80 15.20 -3.60
C PHE A 78 3.31 15.66 -4.98
N ARG A 79 3.42 16.96 -5.26
CA ARG A 79 2.79 17.59 -6.43
C ARG A 79 3.79 17.74 -7.57
N ASP A 80 3.30 17.63 -8.80
CA ASP A 80 4.08 17.94 -10.00
C ASP A 80 4.21 19.45 -10.19
N CYS A 81 5.12 20.06 -9.45
CA CYS A 81 5.37 21.50 -9.51
C CYS A 81 6.86 21.83 -9.62
N GLY A 82 7.71 20.85 -9.89
CA GLY A 82 9.17 21.02 -9.97
C GLY A 82 9.87 21.30 -8.64
N GLU A 83 9.13 21.42 -7.54
CA GLU A 83 9.69 21.78 -6.24
C GLU A 83 10.27 20.57 -5.49
N LYS A 84 11.42 20.80 -4.87
CA LYS A 84 12.17 19.82 -4.08
C LYS A 84 11.42 19.39 -2.80
N LEU A 85 11.69 18.17 -2.37
CA LEU A 85 11.30 17.65 -1.06
C LEU A 85 12.35 18.08 -0.04
N CYS A 86 11.92 18.64 1.09
CA CYS A 86 12.76 19.10 2.18
C CYS A 86 12.49 18.25 3.42
N LEU A 87 13.56 17.91 4.15
CA LEU A 87 13.52 17.23 5.43
C LEU A 87 14.34 18.07 6.43
N SER A 88 13.72 18.49 7.51
CA SER A 88 14.35 19.38 8.50
C SER A 88 14.14 18.89 9.92
N ILE A 89 15.22 18.88 10.72
CA ILE A 89 15.17 18.68 12.17
C ILE A 89 14.75 20.01 12.81
N GLU A 90 13.50 20.09 13.27
CA GLU A 90 12.98 21.28 13.95
C GLU A 90 13.29 21.26 15.45
N GLU A 91 13.20 20.09 16.07
CA GLU A 91 13.45 19.92 17.51
C GLU A 91 14.40 18.75 17.72
N LEU A 92 15.38 18.94 18.61
CA LEU A 92 16.35 17.93 19.02
C LEU A 92 16.57 18.03 20.53
N SER A 93 16.48 16.90 21.23
CA SER A 93 16.70 16.81 22.67
C SER A 93 18.08 17.33 23.08
N LEU A 94 18.16 17.92 24.27
CA LEU A 94 19.42 18.31 24.89
C LEU A 94 20.38 17.12 24.98
N GLY A 95 21.67 17.41 24.84
CA GLY A 95 22.73 16.39 24.85
C GLY A 95 22.99 15.68 23.52
N TRP A 96 22.28 16.10 22.47
CA TRP A 96 22.49 15.63 21.11
C TRP A 96 22.78 16.79 20.16
N ARG A 97 23.60 16.53 19.14
CA ARG A 97 23.95 17.48 18.09
C ARG A 97 23.74 16.83 16.73
N SER A 98 23.10 17.52 15.79
CA SER A 98 23.07 17.07 14.39
C SER A 98 24.17 17.77 13.58
N LYS A 99 24.85 17.01 12.71
CA LYS A 99 25.80 17.55 11.73
C LYS A 99 25.08 18.27 10.58
N CYS A 100 23.89 17.80 10.21
CA CYS A 100 23.08 18.36 9.13
C CYS A 100 21.62 18.41 9.57
N LYS A 101 21.06 19.62 9.72
CA LYS A 101 19.66 19.80 10.16
C LYS A 101 18.67 19.84 9.01
N HIS A 102 19.12 20.08 7.78
CA HIS A 102 18.25 20.29 6.63
C HIS A 102 18.80 19.56 5.42
N GLN A 103 17.97 18.75 4.78
CA GLN A 103 18.29 18.01 3.57
C GLN A 103 17.22 18.26 2.52
N GLU A 104 17.66 18.26 1.25
CA GLU A 104 16.78 18.50 0.12
C GLU A 104 16.97 17.41 -0.91
N VAL A 105 15.86 16.89 -1.42
CA VAL A 105 15.84 15.93 -2.51
C VAL A 105 15.27 16.61 -3.76
N PRO A 106 16.02 16.65 -4.88
CA PRO A 106 15.53 17.20 -6.12
C PRO A 106 14.20 16.56 -6.57
N PHE A 107 13.31 17.37 -7.13
CA PHE A 107 11.99 16.93 -7.59
C PHE A 107 12.04 15.67 -8.45
N GLY A 108 12.94 15.64 -9.46
CA GLY A 108 13.06 14.52 -10.39
C GLY A 108 13.40 13.19 -9.72
N HIS A 109 14.18 13.20 -8.63
CA HIS A 109 14.53 11.96 -7.90
C HIS A 109 13.32 11.40 -7.14
N VAL A 110 12.47 12.27 -6.61
CA VAL A 110 11.24 11.86 -5.92
C VAL A 110 10.18 11.45 -6.95
N TRP A 111 9.98 12.27 -7.98
CA TRP A 111 8.93 12.07 -8.98
C TRP A 111 9.16 10.82 -9.82
N SER A 112 10.39 10.59 -10.28
CA SER A 112 10.73 9.51 -11.20
C SER A 112 11.27 8.27 -10.49
N SER A 113 11.18 8.19 -9.16
CA SER A 113 11.90 7.18 -8.35
C SER A 113 11.69 5.75 -8.88
N HIS A 114 12.76 5.22 -9.48
CA HIS A 114 12.87 3.85 -10.00
C HIS A 114 13.91 3.04 -9.20
N GLN A 115 14.41 3.57 -8.08
CA GLN A 115 15.50 2.93 -7.35
C GLN A 115 14.99 1.70 -6.59
N ALA A 116 15.57 0.53 -6.92
CA ALA A 116 15.23 -0.76 -6.32
C ALA A 116 15.45 -0.83 -4.79
N GLY A 117 16.22 0.11 -4.22
CA GLY A 117 16.48 0.22 -2.77
C GLY A 117 15.67 1.28 -2.02
N GLY A 118 14.76 1.98 -2.70
CA GLY A 118 14.00 3.10 -2.13
C GLY A 118 14.85 4.36 -1.92
N LEU A 119 14.25 5.53 -2.15
CA LEU A 119 14.87 6.82 -1.86
C LEU A 119 14.89 7.02 -0.34
N HIS A 120 16.04 7.33 0.25
CA HIS A 120 16.13 7.66 1.67
C HIS A 120 17.11 8.80 1.96
N CYS A 121 16.89 9.48 3.09
CA CYS A 121 17.75 10.53 3.62
C CYS A 121 18.24 10.12 5.02
N GLY A 122 19.54 10.30 5.28
CA GLY A 122 20.18 9.92 6.54
C GLY A 122 20.48 11.12 7.43
N PHE A 123 20.11 11.09 8.70
CA PHE A 123 20.55 12.08 9.70
C PHE A 123 21.45 11.41 10.75
N SER A 124 22.62 11.99 10.99
CA SER A 124 23.55 11.52 12.04
C SER A 124 23.52 12.48 13.22
N LEU A 125 23.16 11.95 14.39
CA LEU A 125 23.09 12.65 15.65
C LEU A 125 24.26 12.21 16.54
N GLU A 126 25.11 13.15 16.92
CA GLU A 126 26.26 12.93 17.79
C GLU A 126 25.84 13.11 19.25
N HIS A 127 26.25 12.18 20.10
CA HIS A 127 26.00 12.22 21.53
C HIS A 127 27.03 13.12 22.23
N VAL A 128 26.61 14.27 22.73
CA VAL A 128 27.50 15.30 23.30
C VAL A 128 27.42 15.42 24.83
N ASP A 129 26.37 14.89 25.46
CA ASP A 129 26.20 14.90 26.92
C ASP A 129 25.99 13.48 27.45
N PRO A 130 27.01 12.84 28.05
CA PRO A 130 26.92 11.44 28.50
C PRO A 130 25.90 11.21 29.62
N THR A 131 25.36 12.27 30.24
CA THR A 131 24.28 12.14 31.23
C THR A 131 22.94 11.80 30.59
N ARG A 132 22.79 12.03 29.28
CA ARG A 132 21.57 11.72 28.53
C ARG A 132 21.60 10.27 28.06
N GLN A 133 20.50 9.57 28.31
CA GLN A 133 20.36 8.15 27.96
C GLN A 133 19.29 7.90 26.90
N SER A 134 18.70 8.97 26.39
CA SER A 134 17.70 8.95 25.35
C SER A 134 17.91 10.10 24.37
N VAL A 135 17.41 9.92 23.16
CA VAL A 135 17.34 10.92 22.11
C VAL A 135 15.88 11.11 21.72
N SER A 136 15.46 12.37 21.57
CA SER A 136 14.20 12.71 20.93
C SER A 136 14.41 13.73 19.83
N CYS A 137 13.77 13.53 18.69
CA CYS A 137 13.91 14.40 17.53
C CYS A 137 12.57 14.55 16.81
N LYS A 138 12.26 15.75 16.33
CA LYS A 138 11.13 16.04 15.47
C LYS A 138 11.64 16.41 14.09
N ILE A 139 11.31 15.59 13.10
CA ILE A 139 11.68 15.84 11.71
C ILE A 139 10.42 16.22 10.94
N VAL A 140 10.50 17.32 10.22
CA VAL A 140 9.43 17.83 9.37
C VAL A 140 9.80 17.62 7.91
N ILE A 141 8.90 16.98 7.19
CA ILE A 141 9.05 16.64 5.77
C ILE A 141 7.99 17.40 4.98
N TYR A 142 8.41 18.15 3.96
CA TYR A 142 7.51 18.99 3.18
C TYR A 142 8.04 19.24 1.77
N GLN A 143 7.17 19.59 0.83
CA GLN A 143 7.58 20.11 -0.47
C GLN A 143 7.76 21.63 -0.37
N SER A 144 8.83 22.21 -0.91
CA SER A 144 9.28 23.59 -0.61
C SER A 144 8.19 24.69 -0.64
N ARG A 145 7.23 24.61 -1.56
CA ARG A 145 6.11 25.57 -1.67
C ARG A 145 4.82 25.18 -0.93
N TYR A 146 4.80 24.00 -0.30
CA TYR A 146 3.62 23.39 0.31
C TYR A 146 3.88 22.94 1.75
N TYR A 147 4.48 23.83 2.56
CA TYR A 147 4.76 23.58 3.98
C TYR A 147 3.47 23.31 4.80
N ASN A 148 2.33 23.81 4.36
CA ASN A 148 1.02 23.51 4.98
C ASN A 148 0.63 22.02 4.88
N CYS A 149 1.16 21.29 3.91
CA CYS A 149 0.94 19.85 3.75
C CYS A 149 2.07 18.99 4.36
N ARG A 150 2.89 19.59 5.23
CA ARG A 150 4.02 18.90 5.87
C ARG A 150 3.58 17.69 6.69
N GLN A 151 4.45 16.71 6.74
CA GLN A 151 4.37 15.58 7.67
C GLN A 151 5.41 15.77 8.77
N VAL A 152 5.08 15.32 9.97
CA VAL A 152 5.95 15.40 11.14
C VAL A 152 6.19 14.01 11.64
N VAL A 153 7.45 13.60 11.73
CA VAL A 153 7.86 12.33 12.30
C VAL A 153 8.48 12.59 13.68
N HIS A 154 8.01 11.83 14.67
CA HIS A 154 8.52 11.91 16.03
C HIS A 154 9.44 10.71 16.30
N ILE A 155 10.68 11.01 16.66
CA ILE A 155 11.70 10.01 16.97
C ILE A 155 11.92 10.07 18.47
N VAL A 156 11.76 8.93 19.13
CA VAL A 156 12.15 8.73 20.53
C VAL A 156 12.88 7.40 20.60
N SER A 157 14.08 7.41 21.15
CA SER A 157 14.87 6.21 21.35
C SER A 157 15.64 6.30 22.67
N SER A 158 15.64 5.24 23.45
CA SER A 158 16.31 5.13 24.74
C SER A 158 17.27 3.96 24.75
N LYS A 159 18.34 4.03 25.54
CA LYS A 159 19.25 2.90 25.77
C LYS A 159 18.52 1.66 26.29
N ASN A 160 17.44 1.87 27.04
CA ASN A 160 16.64 0.79 27.62
C ASN A 160 15.64 0.19 26.65
N ASP A 161 15.52 0.73 25.44
CA ASP A 161 14.66 0.12 24.44
C ASP A 161 15.29 -1.20 24.03
N LEU A 162 14.70 -2.29 24.54
CA LEU A 162 15.08 -3.64 24.15
C LEU A 162 15.04 -3.72 22.60
N PRO A 163 16.01 -4.40 21.96
CA PRO A 163 15.79 -4.85 20.60
C PRO A 163 14.50 -5.66 20.63
N CYS A 164 13.52 -5.26 19.82
CA CYS A 164 12.26 -5.97 19.72
C CYS A 164 12.53 -7.36 19.15
N VAL A 165 12.86 -8.31 20.02
CA VAL A 165 12.67 -9.74 19.80
C VAL A 165 11.18 -9.97 20.03
N ASN A 166 10.37 -9.73 19.00
CA ASN A 166 8.97 -10.13 19.08
C ASN A 166 8.94 -11.66 19.05
N HIS A 167 8.95 -12.25 20.24
CA HIS A 167 8.08 -13.36 20.56
C HIS A 167 6.64 -12.87 20.43
N GLU A 168 6.00 -13.15 19.30
CA GLU A 168 4.54 -13.28 19.24
C GLU A 168 4.24 -14.64 18.60
N GLY A 169 3.43 -15.43 19.31
CA GLY A 169 3.24 -16.85 19.06
C GLY A 169 2.40 -17.18 17.83
N SER A 170 2.90 -18.14 17.06
CA SER A 170 2.13 -19.17 16.34
C SER A 170 3.11 -20.32 16.00
N PRO A 171 2.68 -21.60 15.95
CA PRO A 171 3.49 -22.70 16.45
C PRO A 171 4.50 -23.26 15.44
N ALA A 172 5.64 -23.70 16.01
CA ALA A 172 6.54 -24.73 15.52
C ALA A 172 7.05 -24.64 14.06
N CYS A 173 8.26 -24.11 13.91
CA CYS A 173 9.16 -24.59 12.86
C CYS A 173 9.94 -25.81 13.41
N PRO A 174 9.81 -27.02 12.85
CA PRO A 174 10.85 -28.02 13.00
C PRO A 174 11.94 -27.73 11.97
N THR A 175 13.15 -27.58 12.47
CA THR A 175 14.39 -27.63 11.71
C THR A 175 14.51 -28.95 10.95
N SER A 176 14.66 -28.90 9.63
CA SER A 176 15.49 -29.84 8.90
C SER A 176 15.84 -29.27 7.53
N ALA A 177 17.14 -29.12 7.33
CA ALA A 177 17.73 -28.82 6.04
C ALA A 177 17.37 -29.93 5.05
N MET A 178 16.63 -29.58 4.00
CA MET A 178 16.72 -30.22 2.68
C MET A 178 16.56 -29.13 1.61
N LEU A 179 17.37 -29.26 0.56
CA LEU A 179 17.56 -28.28 -0.51
C LEU A 179 16.24 -27.99 -1.24
N ASP A 180 15.66 -26.81 -1.03
CA ASP A 180 14.36 -26.41 -1.59
C ASP A 180 14.54 -25.55 -2.88
N PRO A 181 13.76 -25.75 -3.97
CA PRO A 181 13.91 -25.05 -5.25
C PRO A 181 13.52 -23.55 -5.24
N SER A 182 13.32 -22.97 -4.06
CA SER A 182 12.80 -21.61 -3.82
C SER A 182 13.75 -20.45 -4.21
N ARG A 183 14.85 -20.74 -4.92
CA ARG A 183 15.69 -19.71 -5.57
C ARG A 183 15.03 -19.03 -6.78
N LEU A 184 13.77 -19.34 -7.09
CA LEU A 184 12.96 -18.68 -8.13
C LEU A 184 11.81 -17.80 -7.58
N GLY A 185 11.84 -17.40 -6.30
CA GLY A 185 11.10 -16.22 -5.85
C GLY A 185 9.57 -16.26 -6.02
N LEU A 186 8.93 -17.42 -5.94
CA LEU A 186 7.48 -17.54 -5.84
C LEU A 186 7.10 -17.83 -4.38
N HIS A 187 7.04 -16.79 -3.56
CA HIS A 187 6.34 -16.84 -2.29
C HIS A 187 4.84 -16.81 -2.60
N VAL A 188 4.18 -17.97 -2.53
CA VAL A 188 2.72 -18.01 -2.48
C VAL A 188 2.35 -17.67 -1.04
N ASP A 189 1.94 -16.42 -0.81
CA ASP A 189 1.28 -16.07 0.45
C ASP A 189 0.12 -17.06 0.66
N PRO A 190 -0.13 -17.55 1.89
CA PRO A 190 -1.40 -18.19 2.19
C PRO A 190 -2.48 -17.12 1.94
N THR A 191 -3.16 -17.20 0.81
CA THR A 191 -4.16 -16.22 0.42
C THR A 191 -5.20 -16.15 1.53
N PRO A 192 -5.44 -14.99 2.17
CA PRO A 192 -6.72 -14.79 2.84
C PRO A 192 -7.76 -15.06 1.76
N THR A 193 -8.66 -16.00 2.02
CA THR A 193 -9.64 -16.56 1.07
C THR A 193 -10.17 -15.47 0.15
N VAL A 194 -9.67 -15.40 -1.08
CA VAL A 194 -10.16 -14.44 -2.06
C VAL A 194 -11.61 -14.83 -2.30
N PHE A 195 -12.54 -13.94 -1.96
CA PHE A 195 -13.95 -14.17 -2.17
C PHE A 195 -14.17 -14.49 -3.66
N ARG A 196 -14.76 -15.66 -3.94
CA ARG A 196 -15.07 -16.13 -5.29
C ARG A 196 -16.48 -16.68 -5.33
N LEU A 197 -17.32 -16.14 -6.20
CA LEU A 197 -18.62 -16.72 -6.49
C LEU A 197 -18.45 -18.18 -6.97
N PRO A 198 -19.31 -19.11 -6.53
CA PRO A 198 -19.34 -20.45 -7.10
C PRO A 198 -19.51 -20.41 -8.62
N PRO A 199 -18.82 -21.28 -9.40
CA PRO A 199 -18.94 -21.30 -10.86
C PRO A 199 -20.38 -21.49 -11.36
N ARG A 200 -21.21 -22.19 -10.58
CA ARG A 200 -22.64 -22.39 -10.89
C ARG A 200 -23.43 -21.08 -10.81
N LEU A 201 -23.29 -20.34 -9.71
CA LEU A 201 -23.94 -19.04 -9.53
C LEU A 201 -23.46 -18.05 -10.57
N ARG A 202 -22.14 -17.95 -10.77
CA ARG A 202 -21.54 -17.06 -11.78
C ARG A 202 -22.16 -17.30 -13.16
N ARG A 203 -22.26 -18.56 -13.60
CA ARG A 203 -22.85 -18.88 -14.91
C ARG A 203 -24.32 -18.45 -14.99
N ALA A 204 -25.10 -18.68 -13.95
CA ALA A 204 -26.50 -18.27 -13.90
C ALA A 204 -26.65 -16.73 -13.97
N VAL A 205 -25.83 -16.00 -13.20
CA VAL A 205 -25.79 -14.53 -13.22
C VAL A 205 -25.43 -14.01 -14.62
N CYS A 206 -24.41 -14.60 -15.27
CA CYS A 206 -24.01 -14.20 -16.63
C CYS A 206 -25.14 -14.41 -17.65
N GLN A 207 -25.78 -15.59 -17.65
CA GLN A 207 -26.90 -15.87 -18.55
C GLN A 207 -28.06 -14.88 -18.38
N LEU A 208 -28.31 -14.47 -17.14
CA LEU A 208 -29.41 -13.57 -16.78
C LEU A 208 -29.12 -12.10 -17.11
N LEU A 209 -27.86 -11.65 -17.11
CA LEU A 209 -27.48 -10.24 -17.29
C LEU A 209 -26.85 -9.93 -18.66
N ASP A 210 -26.31 -10.92 -19.37
CA ASP A 210 -25.77 -10.76 -20.74
C ASP A 210 -26.89 -10.68 -21.79
N ALA A 211 -28.04 -11.30 -21.53
CA ALA A 211 -29.17 -11.25 -22.43
C ALA A 211 -29.73 -9.81 -22.51
N PRO A 212 -29.90 -9.25 -23.72
CA PRO A 212 -30.51 -7.92 -23.86
C PRO A 212 -31.91 -7.95 -23.25
N SER A 213 -32.18 -6.99 -22.36
CA SER A 213 -33.48 -6.94 -21.68
C SER A 213 -34.61 -6.86 -22.71
N PRO A 214 -35.57 -7.81 -22.75
CA PRO A 214 -36.62 -7.85 -23.76
C PRO A 214 -37.58 -6.66 -23.70
N ARG A 215 -37.47 -5.81 -22.67
CA ARG A 215 -38.30 -4.61 -22.45
C ARG A 215 -37.57 -3.29 -22.68
N GLY A 216 -36.31 -3.31 -23.16
CA GLY A 216 -35.53 -2.08 -23.39
C GLY A 216 -35.25 -1.26 -22.11
N GLY A 217 -35.47 -1.84 -20.92
CA GLY A 217 -35.43 -1.14 -19.63
C GLY A 217 -34.05 -0.99 -18.99
N GLY A 218 -32.98 -1.41 -19.66
CA GLY A 218 -31.61 -1.24 -19.14
C GLY A 218 -31.33 -1.95 -17.82
N HIS A 219 -31.96 -3.12 -17.55
CA HIS A 219 -31.71 -3.92 -16.35
C HIS A 219 -30.68 -5.04 -16.60
N ASP A 220 -29.56 -4.66 -17.19
CA ASP A 220 -28.51 -5.55 -17.70
C ASP A 220 -27.15 -5.26 -17.03
N TRP A 221 -26.12 -5.97 -17.49
CA TRP A 221 -24.74 -5.80 -17.02
C TRP A 221 -24.24 -4.35 -17.11
N LEU A 222 -24.74 -3.56 -18.07
CA LEU A 222 -24.32 -2.18 -18.26
C LEU A 222 -24.76 -1.33 -17.08
N THR A 223 -26.03 -1.41 -16.70
CA THR A 223 -26.55 -0.66 -15.53
C THR A 223 -25.96 -1.18 -14.22
N LEU A 224 -25.69 -2.48 -14.12
CA LEU A 224 -24.97 -3.03 -12.97
C LEU A 224 -23.54 -2.46 -12.88
N SER A 225 -22.84 -2.32 -14.01
CA SER A 225 -21.49 -1.73 -14.06
C SER A 225 -21.49 -0.26 -13.62
N ARG A 226 -22.57 0.48 -13.92
CA ARG A 226 -22.80 1.84 -13.44
C ARG A 226 -22.93 1.90 -11.94
N MET A 227 -23.80 1.04 -11.38
CA MET A 227 -23.99 0.94 -9.94
C MET A 227 -22.64 0.67 -9.25
N MET A 228 -21.88 -0.33 -9.72
CA MET A 228 -20.60 -0.71 -9.11
C MET A 228 -19.45 0.28 -9.35
N GLY A 229 -19.67 1.35 -10.12
CA GLY A 229 -18.64 2.34 -10.47
C GLY A 229 -17.55 1.80 -11.39
N ILE A 230 -17.87 0.83 -12.26
CA ILE A 230 -16.95 0.14 -13.20
C ILE A 230 -17.18 0.61 -14.66
N GLU A 231 -17.85 1.74 -14.84
CA GLU A 231 -18.27 2.24 -16.16
C GLU A 231 -17.13 2.46 -17.16
N ARG A 232 -15.93 2.78 -16.65
CA ARG A 232 -14.76 3.10 -17.49
C ARG A 232 -14.30 1.93 -18.37
N CYS A 233 -14.74 0.71 -18.05
CA CYS A 233 -14.37 -0.51 -18.77
C CYS A 233 -15.47 -1.05 -19.69
N VAL A 234 -16.62 -0.36 -19.81
CA VAL A 234 -17.79 -0.83 -20.57
C VAL A 234 -17.45 -1.20 -22.02
N ASN A 235 -16.70 -0.37 -22.72
CA ASN A 235 -16.32 -0.63 -24.12
C ASN A 235 -15.47 -1.89 -24.26
N TYR A 236 -14.62 -2.19 -23.27
CA TYR A 236 -13.84 -3.42 -23.27
C TYR A 236 -14.74 -4.64 -23.02
N PHE A 237 -15.69 -4.54 -22.07
CA PHE A 237 -16.61 -5.63 -21.73
C PHE A 237 -17.56 -5.98 -22.88
N ALA A 238 -18.06 -4.99 -23.61
CA ALA A 238 -18.95 -5.19 -24.75
C ALA A 238 -18.33 -6.02 -25.89
N CYS A 239 -17.00 -6.09 -25.97
CA CYS A 239 -16.27 -6.90 -26.95
C CYS A 239 -15.97 -8.33 -26.47
N GLN A 240 -16.41 -8.72 -25.28
CA GLN A 240 -16.15 -10.03 -24.69
C GLN A 240 -17.31 -10.99 -24.95
N VAL A 241 -17.03 -12.30 -24.83
CA VAL A 241 -18.06 -13.35 -24.98
C VAL A 241 -19.15 -13.20 -23.91
N SER A 242 -18.77 -12.83 -22.69
CA SER A 242 -19.69 -12.47 -21.59
C SER A 242 -19.22 -11.17 -20.93
N PRO A 243 -19.92 -10.04 -21.18
CA PRO A 243 -19.66 -8.79 -20.48
C PRO A 243 -19.87 -8.91 -18.95
N THR A 244 -20.86 -9.67 -18.51
CA THR A 244 -21.15 -9.90 -17.08
C THR A 244 -20.03 -10.67 -16.40
N GLU A 245 -19.48 -11.70 -17.04
CA GLU A 245 -18.35 -12.45 -16.50
C GLU A 245 -17.15 -11.53 -16.25
N CYS A 246 -16.85 -10.65 -17.21
CA CYS A 246 -15.76 -9.69 -17.06
C CYS A 246 -16.03 -8.64 -15.96
N LEU A 247 -17.29 -8.25 -15.77
CA LEU A 247 -17.69 -7.36 -14.68
C LEU A 247 -17.50 -8.04 -13.32
N LEU A 248 -17.93 -9.30 -13.19
CA LEU A 248 -17.81 -10.08 -11.95
C LEU A 248 -16.35 -10.36 -11.58
N ASP A 249 -15.51 -10.70 -12.55
CA ASP A 249 -14.07 -10.93 -12.29
C ASP A 249 -13.37 -9.66 -11.77
N LEU A 250 -13.71 -8.49 -12.30
CA LEU A 250 -13.16 -7.22 -11.80
C LEU A 250 -13.76 -6.83 -10.44
N TRP A 251 -15.05 -7.12 -10.21
CA TRP A 251 -15.69 -6.95 -8.92
C TRP A 251 -15.06 -7.84 -7.85
N GLU A 252 -14.82 -9.12 -8.12
CA GLU A 252 -14.13 -10.04 -7.20
C GLU A 252 -12.70 -9.58 -6.91
N ALA A 253 -11.97 -9.08 -7.92
CA ALA A 253 -10.63 -8.53 -7.72
C ALA A 253 -10.62 -7.31 -6.79
N ARG A 254 -11.71 -6.53 -6.77
CA ARG A 254 -11.90 -5.37 -5.87
C ARG A 254 -12.46 -5.76 -4.50
N SER A 255 -13.19 -6.86 -4.43
CA SER A 255 -13.95 -7.28 -3.24
C SER A 255 -13.10 -8.17 -2.34
N ARG A 256 -12.58 -7.58 -1.26
CA ARG A 256 -11.76 -8.28 -0.26
C ARG A 256 -12.42 -8.39 1.12
N GLU A 257 -13.63 -7.86 1.25
CA GLU A 257 -14.39 -7.76 2.50
C GLU A 257 -15.55 -8.75 2.53
N GLU A 258 -15.90 -9.24 3.71
CA GLU A 258 -17.01 -10.21 3.92
C GLU A 258 -18.36 -9.67 3.42
N ASP A 259 -18.63 -8.37 3.59
CA ASP A 259 -19.89 -7.74 3.17
C ASP A 259 -20.01 -7.51 1.65
N SER A 260 -18.98 -7.88 0.87
CA SER A 260 -18.96 -7.59 -0.57
C SER A 260 -20.11 -8.26 -1.32
N LEU A 261 -20.48 -9.49 -0.94
CA LEU A 261 -21.59 -10.22 -1.54
C LEU A 261 -22.95 -9.57 -1.23
N ALA A 262 -23.16 -9.13 0.02
CA ALA A 262 -24.37 -8.41 0.41
C ALA A 262 -24.54 -7.10 -0.39
N ARG A 263 -23.45 -6.35 -0.58
CA ARG A 263 -23.44 -5.14 -1.42
C ARG A 263 -23.75 -5.45 -2.89
N LEU A 264 -23.29 -6.58 -3.43
CA LEU A 264 -23.65 -7.02 -4.78
C LEU A 264 -25.14 -7.35 -4.88
N VAL A 265 -25.69 -8.06 -3.90
CA VAL A 265 -27.12 -8.38 -3.82
C VAL A 265 -27.95 -7.10 -3.78
N GLU A 266 -27.59 -6.14 -2.94
CA GLU A 266 -28.27 -4.84 -2.86
C GLU A 266 -28.21 -4.08 -4.20
N SER A 267 -27.06 -4.10 -4.88
CA SER A 267 -26.90 -3.52 -6.21
C SER A 267 -27.83 -4.15 -7.24
N LEU A 268 -28.00 -5.49 -7.19
CA LEU A 268 -28.90 -6.24 -8.07
C LEU A 268 -30.38 -5.92 -7.78
N LYS A 269 -30.74 -5.78 -6.51
CA LYS A 269 -32.09 -5.33 -6.10
C LYS A 269 -32.36 -3.90 -6.61
N ALA A 270 -31.40 -3.00 -6.48
CA ALA A 270 -31.52 -1.62 -6.93
C ALA A 270 -31.73 -1.48 -8.44
N ILE A 271 -31.13 -2.37 -9.25
CA ILE A 271 -31.38 -2.41 -10.70
C ILE A 271 -32.61 -3.23 -11.08
N ASN A 272 -33.48 -3.57 -10.12
CA ASN A 272 -34.71 -4.33 -10.31
C ASN A 272 -34.49 -5.77 -10.85
N ARG A 273 -33.36 -6.38 -10.48
CA ARG A 273 -33.01 -7.78 -10.80
C ARG A 273 -33.13 -8.67 -9.56
N GLN A 274 -34.34 -8.70 -9.00
CA GLN A 274 -34.68 -9.51 -7.83
C GLN A 274 -34.49 -11.01 -8.07
N ASP A 275 -34.68 -11.45 -9.32
CA ASP A 275 -34.42 -12.80 -9.80
C ASP A 275 -32.96 -13.21 -9.58
N VAL A 276 -32.02 -12.33 -9.90
CA VAL A 276 -30.58 -12.56 -9.72
C VAL A 276 -30.19 -12.41 -8.26
N ALA A 277 -30.76 -11.42 -7.55
CA ALA A 277 -30.49 -11.19 -6.13
C ALA A 277 -30.89 -12.41 -5.27
N SER A 278 -32.09 -12.95 -5.48
CA SER A 278 -32.59 -14.12 -4.73
C SER A 278 -31.72 -15.37 -4.93
N LEU A 279 -31.13 -15.50 -6.12
CA LEU A 279 -30.21 -16.59 -6.46
C LEU A 279 -28.89 -16.51 -5.68
N LEU A 280 -28.41 -15.30 -5.39
CA LEU A 280 -27.23 -15.08 -4.55
C LEU A 280 -27.54 -15.15 -3.05
N GLU A 281 -28.74 -14.74 -2.63
CA GLU A 281 -29.19 -14.82 -1.24
C GLU A 281 -29.37 -16.25 -0.74
N GLY A 282 -29.84 -17.17 -1.58
CA GLY A 282 -29.97 -18.58 -1.20
C GLY A 282 -28.64 -19.27 -0.87
N ASP A 283 -27.52 -18.69 -1.29
CA ASP A 283 -26.19 -19.16 -0.91
C ASP A 283 -25.54 -18.29 0.19
N LEU A 284 -25.97 -17.05 0.47
CA LEU A 284 -25.45 -16.25 1.60
C LEU A 284 -25.54 -16.99 2.94
N ASP A 285 -26.62 -17.75 3.16
CA ASP A 285 -26.84 -18.58 4.34
C ASP A 285 -25.83 -19.75 4.49
N ARG A 286 -25.07 -20.07 3.45
CA ARG A 286 -24.07 -21.17 3.44
C ARG A 286 -22.63 -20.69 3.64
N TRP A 287 -22.42 -19.39 3.70
CA TRP A 287 -21.08 -18.76 3.77
C TRP A 287 -20.76 -18.16 5.15
N HIS A 288 -21.73 -18.17 6.06
CA HIS A 288 -21.58 -17.81 7.48
C HIS A 288 -21.46 -19.05 8.38
#